data_AF-A0AAV0EG77-F1
#
_entry.id   AF-A0AAV0EG77-F1
#
_cell.length_a   1.000
_cell.length_b   1.000
_cell.length_c   1.000
_cell.angle_alpha   90.00
_cell.angle_beta   90.00
_cell.angle_gamma   90.00
#
_symmetry.space_group_name_H-M   'P 1'
#
loop_
_entity.id
_entity.type
_entity.pdbx_description
1 polymer ?
#
loop_
_entity_poly.entity_id
_entity_poly.type
_entity_poly.pdbx_seq_one_letter_code
_entity_poly.pdbx_strand_id
1 'polypeptide(L)'
;MCVAYVPMAYGDYLKRVMEYGEWGDHVTLQVAGDLYGVKIVFITSYKETCFIEILPRTQKSNRVIYLSFWAEVHYNSIYPHEGGIDHSDKGIHTSEDVHSNCSPAGRGTMYGWQK
;
A
#
# COMPACT_ATOMS: atom_id res chain seq x y z
N MET A 1 -19.72 -2.31 1.26
CA MET A 1 -19.22 -1.83 2.56
C MET A 1 -18.59 -3.01 3.26
N CYS A 2 -17.25 -3.11 3.25
CA CYS A 2 -16.56 -4.04 4.13
C CYS A 2 -16.64 -3.45 5.53
N VAL A 3 -17.35 -4.14 6.43
CA VAL A 3 -17.40 -3.74 7.84
C VAL A 3 -16.02 -4.02 8.42
N ALA A 4 -15.36 -3.00 8.98
CA ALA A 4 -14.09 -3.14 9.66
C ALA A 4 -14.26 -4.08 10.86
N TYR A 5 -13.81 -5.33 10.72
CA TYR A 5 -13.90 -6.33 11.78
C TYR A 5 -12.52 -6.50 12.41
N VAL A 6 -12.47 -6.31 13.72
CA VAL A 6 -11.27 -6.50 14.53
C VAL A 6 -11.53 -7.67 15.49
N PRO A 7 -10.72 -8.74 15.48
CA PRO A 7 -10.96 -9.94 16.29
C PRO A 7 -10.57 -9.76 17.78
N MET A 8 -10.52 -8.53 18.28
CA MET A 8 -10.13 -8.19 19.65
C MET A 8 -10.85 -6.93 20.13
N ALA A 9 -10.74 -6.61 21.42
CA ALA A 9 -11.26 -5.36 21.96
C ALA A 9 -10.61 -4.16 21.25
N TYR A 10 -11.41 -3.18 20.84
CA TYR A 10 -10.92 -2.03 20.06
C TYR A 10 -9.82 -1.23 20.78
N GLY A 11 -9.91 -1.10 22.11
CA GLY A 11 -8.86 -0.44 22.90
C GLY A 11 -7.51 -1.15 22.84
N ASP A 12 -7.49 -2.48 22.76
CA ASP A 12 -6.25 -3.25 22.64
C ASP A 12 -5.74 -3.28 21.20
N TYR A 13 -6.65 -3.27 20.23
CA TYR A 13 -6.30 -3.05 18.83
C TYR A 13 -5.58 -1.72 18.63
N LEU A 14 -6.09 -0.63 19.22
CA LEU A 14 -5.46 0.68 19.13
C LEU A 14 -4.04 0.66 19.71
N LYS A 15 -3.84 0.05 20.89
CA LYS A 15 -2.51 -0.09 21.48
C LYS A 15 -1.55 -0.80 20.52
N ARG A 16 -1.98 -1.92 19.96
CA ARG A 16 -1.19 -2.69 18.99
C ARG A 16 -0.86 -1.86 17.75
N VAL A 17 -1.84 -1.23 17.11
CA VAL A 17 -1.59 -0.47 15.86
C VAL A 17 -0.73 0.78 16.07
N MET A 18 -0.64 1.26 17.32
CA MET A 18 0.23 2.38 17.71
C MET A 18 1.68 1.96 18.04
N GLU A 19 1.97 0.66 18.15
CA GLU A 19 3.32 0.17 18.41
C GLU A 19 4.23 0.34 17.19
N TYR A 20 5.49 0.69 17.42
CA TYR A 20 6.45 0.90 16.34
C TYR A 20 6.74 -0.42 15.62
N GLY A 21 6.60 -0.41 14.28
CA GLY A 21 6.82 -1.58 13.45
C GLY A 21 5.64 -2.53 13.36
N GLU A 22 4.50 -2.21 14.01
CA GLU A 22 3.26 -2.92 13.78
C GLU A 22 2.65 -2.55 12.41
N TRP A 23 2.10 -3.57 11.76
CA TRP A 23 1.62 -3.42 10.39
C TRP A 23 0.22 -2.81 10.39
N GLY A 24 -0.01 -1.88 9.47
CA GLY A 24 -1.35 -1.43 9.14
C GLY A 24 -2.15 -2.56 8.49
N ASP A 25 -3.42 -2.67 8.84
CA ASP A 25 -4.35 -3.63 8.25
C ASP A 25 -5.47 -2.93 7.48
N HIS A 26 -6.47 -3.71 7.05
CA HIS A 26 -7.64 -3.20 6.34
C HIS A 26 -8.41 -2.11 7.11
N VAL A 27 -8.38 -2.14 8.45
CA VAL A 27 -9.04 -1.13 9.28
C VAL A 27 -8.25 0.18 9.26
N THR A 28 -6.92 0.11 9.38
CA THR A 28 -6.05 1.28 9.22
C THR A 28 -6.26 1.96 7.86
N LEU A 29 -6.35 1.17 6.79
CA LEU A 29 -6.59 1.70 5.44
C LEU A 29 -7.98 2.35 5.31
N GLN A 30 -9.03 1.75 5.88
CA GLN A 30 -10.36 2.37 5.90
C GLN A 30 -10.35 3.69 6.66
N VAL A 31 -9.69 3.75 7.82
CA VAL A 31 -9.56 4.98 8.61
C VAL A 31 -8.79 6.05 7.83
N ALA A 32 -7.71 5.67 7.12
CA ALA A 32 -6.96 6.60 6.29
C ALA A 32 -7.83 7.17 5.16
N GLY A 33 -8.59 6.33 4.45
CA GLY A 33 -9.52 6.76 3.42
C GLY A 33 -10.55 7.75 3.95
N ASP A 34 -11.19 7.42 5.09
CA ASP A 34 -12.19 8.27 5.74
C ASP A 34 -11.60 9.61 6.22
N LEU A 35 -10.42 9.59 6.83
CA LEU A 35 -9.74 10.78 7.37
C LEU A 35 -9.43 11.78 6.25
N TYR A 36 -8.74 11.32 5.20
CA TYR A 36 -8.34 12.15 4.07
C TYR A 36 -9.49 12.41 3.08
N GLY A 37 -10.57 11.63 3.15
CA GLY A 37 -11.71 11.74 2.25
C GLY A 37 -11.34 11.44 0.79
N VAL A 38 -10.43 10.48 0.60
CA VAL A 38 -9.93 10.06 -0.72
C VAL A 38 -10.16 8.57 -0.90
N LYS A 39 -10.30 8.14 -2.16
CA LYS A 39 -10.31 6.71 -2.49
C LYS A 39 -8.90 6.16 -2.36
N ILE A 40 -8.78 4.98 -1.74
CA ILE A 40 -7.54 4.19 -1.76
C ILE A 40 -7.79 2.97 -2.63
N VAL A 41 -6.89 2.73 -3.58
CA VAL A 41 -6.91 1.58 -4.47
C VAL A 41 -5.61 0.84 -4.31
N PHE A 42 -5.64 -0.49 -4.21
CA PHE A 42 -4.40 -1.24 -4.26
C PHE A 42 -4.51 -2.57 -4.98
N ILE A 43 -3.41 -2.92 -5.61
CA ILE A 43 -3.22 -4.17 -6.36
C ILE A 43 -2.46 -5.13 -5.46
N THR A 44 -2.85 -6.39 -5.43
CA THR A 44 -2.18 -7.41 -4.61
C THR A 44 -1.80 -8.64 -5.42
N SER A 45 -0.79 -9.36 -4.95
CA SER A 45 -0.34 -10.65 -5.48
C SER A 45 -1.33 -11.80 -5.26
N TYR A 46 -2.38 -11.62 -4.45
CA TYR A 46 -3.44 -12.62 -4.32
C TYR A 46 -4.24 -12.71 -5.63
N LYS A 47 -4.18 -13.87 -6.29
CA LYS A 47 -4.79 -14.09 -7.62
C LYS A 47 -6.30 -13.88 -7.65
N GLU A 48 -6.98 -14.18 -6.55
CA GLU A 48 -8.45 -14.13 -6.46
C GLU A 48 -8.98 -12.73 -6.13
N THR A 49 -8.16 -11.90 -5.48
CA THR A 49 -8.53 -10.55 -5.04
C THR A 49 -7.46 -9.54 -5.46
N CYS A 50 -7.05 -9.59 -6.73
CA CYS A 50 -5.91 -8.83 -7.23
C CYS A 50 -6.09 -7.31 -7.20
N PHE A 51 -7.33 -6.82 -7.02
CA PHE A 51 -7.66 -5.41 -7.01
C PHE A 51 -8.69 -5.13 -5.90
N ILE A 52 -8.35 -4.17 -5.03
CA ILE A 52 -9.19 -3.79 -3.89
C ILE A 52 -9.37 -2.28 -3.90
N GLU A 53 -10.62 -1.84 -3.74
CA GLU A 53 -10.96 -0.43 -3.55
C GLU A 53 -11.55 -0.18 -2.16
N ILE A 54 -11.05 0.88 -1.52
CA ILE A 54 -11.53 1.39 -0.25
C ILE A 54 -12.12 2.78 -0.52
N LEU A 55 -13.44 2.88 -0.38
CA LEU A 55 -14.17 4.12 -0.54
C LEU A 55 -14.25 4.86 0.80
N PRO A 56 -14.04 6.19 0.80
CA PRO A 56 -14.23 6.99 2.00
C PRO A 56 -15.73 7.12 2.30
N ARG A 57 -16.09 7.24 3.58
CA ARG A 57 -17.46 7.55 4.01
C ARG A 57 -17.99 8.85 3.43
N THR A 58 -17.11 9.84 3.29
CA THR A 58 -17.42 11.12 2.66
C THR A 58 -16.23 11.53 1.80
N GLN A 59 -16.45 11.60 0.49
CA GLN A 59 -15.40 11.99 -0.45
C GLN A 59 -15.19 13.51 -0.41
N LYS A 60 -13.97 13.91 -0.04
CA LYS A 60 -13.52 15.30 0.00
C LYS A 60 -12.72 15.67 -1.26
N SER A 61 -12.12 14.69 -1.94
CA SER A 61 -11.32 14.91 -3.15
C SER A 61 -11.47 13.77 -4.14
N ASN A 62 -11.33 14.10 -5.43
CA ASN A 62 -11.29 13.12 -6.52
C ASN A 62 -9.90 12.48 -6.69
N ARG A 63 -8.90 12.89 -5.89
CA ARG A 63 -7.60 12.22 -5.85
C ARG A 63 -7.76 10.78 -5.36
N VAL A 64 -6.88 9.92 -5.87
CA VAL A 64 -6.82 8.50 -5.51
C VAL A 64 -5.41 8.20 -5.03
N ILE A 65 -5.31 7.50 -3.89
CA ILE A 65 -4.06 6.92 -3.42
C ILE A 65 -3.97 5.52 -4.02
N TYR A 66 -2.86 5.24 -4.70
CA TYR A 66 -2.61 3.92 -5.27
C TYR A 66 -1.48 3.23 -4.52
N LEU A 67 -1.71 2.00 -4.09
CA LEU A 67 -0.71 1.15 -3.46
C LEU A 67 -0.55 -0.18 -4.23
N SER A 68 0.59 -0.85 -4.05
CA SER A 68 0.70 -2.28 -4.32
C SER A 68 0.98 -3.02 -3.01
N PHE A 69 0.40 -4.21 -2.87
CA PHE A 69 0.57 -5.08 -1.71
C PHE A 69 1.16 -6.41 -2.15
N TRP A 70 2.47 -6.57 -1.95
CA TRP A 70 3.07 -7.89 -2.01
C TRP A 70 2.68 -8.61 -0.73
N ALA A 71 1.75 -9.55 -0.88
CA ALA A 71 1.07 -10.20 0.23
C ALA A 71 2.06 -10.64 1.31
N GLU A 72 1.78 -10.23 2.55
CA GLU A 72 2.54 -10.58 3.76
C GLU A 72 3.97 -10.04 3.82
N VAL A 73 4.41 -9.24 2.81
CA VAL A 73 5.79 -8.75 2.72
C VAL A 73 5.90 -7.23 2.64
N HIS A 74 5.10 -6.52 1.82
CA HIS A 74 5.26 -5.07 1.72
C HIS A 74 4.10 -4.31 1.06
N TYR A 75 3.97 -3.03 1.44
CA TYR A 75 3.16 -2.03 0.73
C TYR A 75 4.08 -1.05 -0.02
N ASN A 76 3.86 -0.85 -1.33
CA ASN A 76 4.53 0.20 -2.10
C ASN A 76 3.54 1.28 -2.54
N SER A 77 4.05 2.47 -2.79
CA SER A 77 3.32 3.49 -3.54
C SER A 77 3.45 3.21 -5.04
N ILE A 78 2.37 3.36 -5.79
CA ILE A 78 2.40 3.33 -7.25
C ILE A 78 1.82 4.62 -7.79
N TYR A 79 2.36 5.08 -8.92
CA TYR A 79 1.89 6.28 -9.59
C TYR A 79 1.30 5.88 -10.93
N PRO A 80 0.05 6.29 -11.23
CA PRO A 80 -0.49 6.12 -12.57
C PRO A 80 0.46 6.80 -13.55
N HIS A 81 0.85 6.06 -14.59
CA HIS A 81 1.57 6.68 -15.69
C HIS A 81 0.60 7.65 -16.38
N GLU A 82 0.98 8.91 -16.52
CA GLU A 82 0.20 9.88 -17.30
C GLU A 82 0.33 9.58 -18.79
N GLY A 83 -0.39 8.56 -19.25
CA GLY A 83 -0.53 8.25 -20.66
C GLY A 83 -1.58 9.14 -21.30
N GLY A 84 -1.15 10.17 -22.03
CA GLY A 84 -1.91 10.61 -23.20
C GLY A 84 -2.13 9.40 -24.11
N ILE A 85 -3.32 9.28 -24.70
CA ILE A 85 -3.72 8.14 -25.53
C ILE A 85 -2.68 7.95 -26.65
N ASP A 86 -1.84 6.92 -26.53
CA ASP A 86 -1.17 6.31 -27.67
C ASP A 86 -1.41 4.80 -27.62
N HIS A 87 -1.84 4.27 -28.75
CA HIS A 87 -2.14 2.87 -28.96
C HIS A 87 -0.83 2.07 -29.07
N SER A 88 -0.09 1.93 -27.97
CA SER A 88 0.85 0.82 -27.83
C SER A 88 1.04 0.45 -26.36
N ASP A 89 0.64 -0.78 -26.08
CA ASP A 89 0.67 -1.50 -24.83
C ASP A 89 2.02 -1.37 -24.09
N LYS A 90 2.06 -0.71 -22.92
CA LYS A 90 3.14 -0.82 -21.90
C LYS A 90 2.61 -0.61 -20.48
N GLY A 91 2.85 -1.61 -19.63
CA GLY A 91 2.31 -1.78 -18.29
C GLY A 91 2.77 -0.78 -17.22
N ILE A 92 2.22 -1.00 -16.02
CA ILE A 92 2.42 -0.20 -14.81
C ILE A 92 3.91 -0.13 -14.45
N HIS A 93 4.47 1.08 -14.40
CA HIS A 93 5.85 1.32 -14.00
C HIS A 93 5.94 1.46 -12.47
N THR A 94 6.64 0.54 -11.81
CA THR A 94 7.04 0.66 -10.41
C THR A 94 8.25 1.60 -10.31
N SER A 95 8.40 2.31 -9.20
CA SER A 95 9.44 3.34 -9.01
C SER A 95 10.86 2.77 -8.79
N GLU A 96 11.26 1.72 -9.52
CA GLU A 96 12.58 1.08 -9.39
C GLU A 96 13.65 1.60 -10.36
N ASP A 97 13.35 2.61 -11.18
CA ASP A 97 14.33 3.22 -12.10
C ASP A 97 15.22 4.30 -11.44
N VAL A 98 15.80 4.01 -10.27
CA VAL A 98 16.92 4.79 -9.71
C VAL A 98 18.09 3.84 -9.37
N HIS A 99 18.89 3.51 -10.37
CA HIS A 99 20.29 3.04 -10.22
C HIS A 99 21.15 4.09 -10.93
N SER A 100 22.11 4.80 -10.32
CA SER A 100 23.31 4.38 -9.59
C SER A 100 23.99 5.69 -9.06
N ASN A 101 24.72 5.78 -7.95
CA ASN A 101 26.03 5.19 -7.68
C ASN A 101 26.47 5.54 -6.23
N CYS A 102 26.87 4.54 -5.44
CA CYS A 102 28.00 4.66 -4.52
C CYS A 102 28.75 3.32 -4.48
N SER A 103 30.04 3.40 -4.78
CA SER A 103 30.98 2.34 -5.19
C SER A 103 31.39 1.33 -4.10
N PRO A 104 32.10 0.24 -4.47
CA PRO A 104 32.11 -1.03 -3.73
C PRO A 104 33.29 -1.15 -2.77
N ALA A 105 33.01 -1.48 -1.50
CA ALA A 105 33.95 -2.17 -0.63
C ALA A 105 33.25 -2.73 0.59
N GLY A 106 33.38 -4.04 0.82
CA GLY A 106 33.09 -4.67 2.10
C GLY A 106 32.05 -5.78 2.02
N ARG A 107 32.53 -7.02 2.13
CA ARG A 107 31.70 -8.17 2.50
C ARG A 107 30.93 -7.83 3.79
N GLY A 108 29.62 -7.71 3.68
CA GLY A 108 28.70 -7.56 4.79
C GLY A 108 27.40 -8.24 4.43
N THR A 109 27.14 -9.38 5.05
CA THR A 109 25.86 -10.10 5.02
C THR A 109 24.75 -9.16 5.47
N MET A 110 23.84 -8.78 4.57
CA MET A 110 22.68 -7.96 4.91
C MET A 110 21.56 -8.90 5.40
N TYR A 111 21.53 -9.12 6.70
CA TYR A 111 20.45 -9.83 7.37
C TYR A 111 19.12 -9.08 7.18
N GLY A 112 18.11 -9.84 6.74
CA GLY A 112 16.76 -9.87 7.30
C GLY A 112 16.03 -8.54 7.51
N TRP A 113 15.19 -8.17 6.53
CA TRP A 113 13.88 -7.58 6.82
C TRP A 113 12.79 -8.57 6.38
N GLN A 114 12.88 -9.77 6.95
CA GLN A 114 11.81 -10.74 7.04
C GLN A 114 11.74 -11.11 8.52
N LYS A 115 10.54 -11.07 9.11
CA LYS A 115 10.30 -11.94 10.26
C LYS A 115 10.18 -13.37 9.75
#